data_AF-A0A804P6I5-F1
#
_entry.id   AF-A0A804P6I5-F1
#
_cell.length_a   1.000
_cell.length_b   1.000
_cell.length_c   1.000
_cell.angle_alpha   90.00
_cell.angle_beta   90.00
_cell.angle_gamma   90.00
#
_symmetry.space_group_name_H-M   'P 1'
#
loop_
_entity.id
_entity.type
_entity.pdbx_description
1 polymer ?
#
loop_
_entity_poly.entity_id
_entity_poly.type
_entity_poly.pdbx_seq_one_letter_code
_entity_poly.pdbx_strand_id
1 'polypeptide(L)'
;MKTQLEIEPRFPLFGGWQTTFTVGYGLPLEDFVFYSERKRFLNITFGSPLEEILIEKLIVKVVLPEGSKDIEVSAPFPTQQQQEVKYSHLDIVGRPVVVLEKPDVIPEHNLYFQVCRQIHFW
;
A
#
# COMPACT_ATOMS: atom_id res chain seq x y z
N MET A 1 -19.19 -6.16 6.46
CA MET A 1 -18.72 -6.77 7.73
C MET A 1 -17.36 -6.20 8.03
N LYS A 2 -17.09 -5.78 9.27
CA LYS A 2 -15.76 -5.33 9.71
C LYS A 2 -15.08 -6.54 10.37
N THR A 3 -13.87 -6.89 9.92
CA THR A 3 -13.05 -7.91 10.59
C THR A 3 -12.21 -7.21 11.64
N GLN A 4 -12.24 -7.71 12.87
CA GLN A 4 -11.37 -7.25 13.96
C GLN A 4 -10.27 -8.28 14.17
N LEU A 5 -9.04 -7.79 14.31
CA LEU A 5 -7.86 -8.59 14.62
C LEU A 5 -7.25 -8.03 15.90
N GLU A 6 -7.28 -8.82 16.96
CA GLU A 6 -6.58 -8.51 18.21
C GLU A 6 -5.22 -9.20 18.21
N ILE A 7 -4.18 -8.46 18.59
CA ILE A 7 -2.80 -8.95 18.60
C ILE A 7 -2.21 -8.68 19.98
N GLU A 8 -1.76 -9.73 20.65
CA GLU A 8 -1.01 -9.62 21.91
C GLU A 8 0.50 -9.68 21.63
N PRO A 9 1.28 -8.68 22.09
CA PRO A 9 2.73 -8.76 22.06
C PRO A 9 3.27 -9.92 22.92
N ARG A 10 4.44 -10.45 22.55
CA ARG A 10 5.10 -11.55 23.31
C ARG A 10 5.49 -11.17 24.75
N PHE A 11 5.52 -9.88 25.06
CA PHE A 11 5.85 -9.33 26.38
C PHE A 11 5.12 -7.99 26.56
N PRO A 12 4.75 -7.60 27.79
CA PRO A 12 4.14 -6.30 28.06
C PRO A 12 5.10 -5.17 27.66
N LEU A 13 4.57 -4.08 27.09
CA LEU A 13 5.35 -2.92 26.69
C LEU A 13 5.37 -1.88 27.82
N PHE A 14 6.54 -1.67 28.41
CA PHE A 14 6.79 -0.56 29.36
C PHE A 14 7.43 0.63 28.64
N GLY A 15 7.52 1.78 29.33
CA GLY A 15 8.04 3.03 28.76
C GLY A 15 9.38 2.85 28.04
N GLY A 16 9.41 3.21 26.75
CA GLY A 16 10.59 3.12 25.88
C GLY A 16 10.85 1.73 25.27
N TRP A 17 10.06 0.71 25.61
CA TRP A 17 10.20 -0.60 24.98
C TRP A 17 9.66 -0.58 23.55
N GLN A 18 10.32 -1.31 22.67
CA GLN A 18 9.96 -1.39 21.24
C GLN A 18 9.63 -2.84 20.89
N THR A 19 8.67 -3.01 19.98
CA THR A 19 8.32 -4.30 19.40
C THR A 19 8.19 -4.18 17.90
N THR A 20 8.59 -5.22 17.19
CA THR A 20 8.45 -5.32 15.74
C THR A 20 7.62 -6.55 15.43
N PHE A 21 6.61 -6.37 14.60
CA PHE A 21 5.72 -7.42 14.15
C PHE A 21 5.33 -7.19 12.68
N THR A 22 4.85 -8.24 12.04
CA THR A 22 4.39 -8.20 10.64
C THR A 22 2.99 -8.78 10.58
N VAL A 23 2.06 -8.03 9.99
CA VAL A 23 0.70 -8.48 9.71
C VAL A 23 0.48 -8.49 8.21
N GLY A 24 -0.14 -9.54 7.70
CA GLY A 24 -0.51 -9.66 6.29
C GLY A 24 -1.88 -10.31 6.16
N TYR A 25 -2.66 -9.84 5.18
CA TYR A 25 -3.96 -10.39 4.84
C TYR A 25 -4.18 -10.29 3.33
N GLY A 26 -5.05 -11.15 2.80
CA GLY A 26 -5.49 -11.13 1.41
C GLY A 26 -6.92 -10.60 1.31
N LEU A 27 -7.17 -9.78 0.28
CA LEU A 27 -8.51 -9.27 -0.04
C LEU A 27 -8.86 -9.61 -1.50
N PRO A 28 -10.15 -9.85 -1.82
CA PRO A 28 -10.60 -9.99 -3.20
C PRO A 28 -10.23 -8.75 -4.03
N LEU A 29 -9.63 -8.94 -5.20
CA LEU A 29 -9.20 -7.82 -6.05
C LEU A 29 -10.37 -7.00 -6.59
N GLU A 30 -11.53 -7.64 -6.78
CA GLU A 30 -12.75 -7.05 -7.36
C GLU A 30 -13.25 -5.83 -6.56
N ASP A 31 -12.98 -5.80 -5.26
CA ASP A 31 -13.42 -4.72 -4.37
C ASP A 31 -12.52 -3.47 -4.44
N PHE A 32 -11.27 -3.60 -4.89
CA PHE A 32 -10.26 -2.55 -4.83
C PHE A 32 -9.69 -2.17 -6.20
N VAL A 33 -9.80 -3.04 -7.19
CA VAL A 33 -9.26 -2.85 -8.54
C VAL A 33 -10.40 -2.66 -9.53
N PHE A 34 -10.47 -1.45 -10.06
CA PHE A 34 -11.46 -1.03 -11.04
C PHE A 34 -10.89 -1.02 -12.45
N TYR A 35 -11.78 -1.21 -13.42
CA TYR A 35 -11.45 -1.45 -14.81
C TYR A 35 -12.17 -0.44 -15.70
N SER A 36 -11.44 0.29 -16.54
CA SER A 36 -12.02 1.12 -17.60
C SER A 36 -11.22 0.94 -18.88
N GLU A 37 -11.82 0.35 -19.91
CA GLU A 37 -11.18 0.03 -21.19
C GLU A 37 -9.76 -0.54 -21.04
N ARG A 38 -8.73 0.30 -21.26
CA ARG A 38 -7.30 -0.07 -21.19
C ARG A 38 -6.61 0.34 -19.87
N LYS A 39 -7.31 1.06 -19.00
CA LYS A 39 -6.83 1.55 -17.71
C LYS A 39 -7.33 0.67 -16.56
N ARG A 40 -6.47 0.52 -15.56
CA ARG A 40 -6.71 -0.16 -14.30
C ARG A 40 -6.48 0.82 -13.17
N PHE A 41 -7.41 0.88 -12.23
CA PHE A 41 -7.32 1.77 -11.09
C PHE A 41 -7.32 0.91 -9.83
N LEU A 42 -6.28 1.06 -9.00
CA LEU A 42 -6.32 0.59 -7.62
C LEU A 42 -6.82 1.75 -6.77
N ASN A 43 -7.83 1.51 -5.93
CA ASN A 43 -8.31 2.49 -4.96
C ASN A 43 -8.27 1.88 -3.56
N ILE A 44 -7.41 2.40 -2.69
CA ILE A 44 -7.22 1.88 -1.33
C ILE A 44 -6.86 3.03 -0.38
N THR A 45 -7.04 2.85 0.92
CA THR A 45 -6.68 3.84 1.93
C THR A 45 -5.17 3.98 2.08
N PHE A 46 -4.68 5.21 2.12
CA PHE A 46 -3.29 5.52 2.45
C PHE A 46 -3.16 5.60 3.96
N GLY A 47 -2.68 4.54 4.61
CA GLY A 47 -2.60 4.54 6.06
C GLY A 47 -2.45 3.15 6.67
N SER A 48 -2.46 3.11 8.00
CA SER A 48 -2.41 1.86 8.75
C SER A 48 -3.83 1.39 9.11
N PRO A 49 -4.09 0.08 9.06
CA PRO A 49 -5.33 -0.49 9.60
C PRO A 49 -5.40 -0.45 11.14
N LEU A 50 -4.31 -0.08 11.82
CA LEU A 50 -4.28 0.10 13.27
C LEU A 50 -4.98 1.40 13.66
N GLU A 51 -5.88 1.31 14.63
CA GLU A 51 -6.63 2.44 15.16
C GLU A 51 -5.78 3.22 16.18
N GLU A 52 -5.95 4.56 16.21
CA GLU A 52 -5.40 5.46 17.23
C GLU A 52 -3.86 5.47 17.41
N ILE A 53 -3.10 5.17 16.35
CA ILE A 53 -1.64 5.27 16.38
C ILE A 53 -1.11 6.50 15.62
N LEU A 54 -0.01 7.04 16.12
CA LEU A 54 0.84 7.99 15.38
C LEU A 54 1.95 7.20 14.68
N ILE A 55 2.13 7.45 13.38
CA ILE A 55 3.19 6.82 12.59
C ILE A 55 4.19 7.90 12.21
N GLU A 56 5.41 7.82 12.74
CA GLU A 56 6.49 8.75 12.42
C GLU A 56 6.86 8.72 10.92
N LYS A 57 6.93 7.52 10.33
CA LYS A 57 7.24 7.33 8.91
C LYS A 57 6.42 6.19 8.31
N LEU A 58 5.52 6.52 7.40
CA LEU A 58 4.75 5.54 6.63
C LEU A 58 5.34 5.39 5.23
N ILE A 59 5.65 4.15 4.84
CA ILE A 59 6.07 3.79 3.48
C ILE A 59 5.03 2.83 2.89
N VAL A 60 4.37 3.26 1.83
CA VAL A 60 3.41 2.44 1.06
C VAL A 60 4.09 1.99 -0.23
N LYS A 61 4.26 0.68 -0.41
CA LYS A 61 4.80 0.09 -1.64
C LYS A 61 3.70 -0.63 -2.42
N VAL A 62 3.33 -0.07 -3.58
CA VAL A 62 2.35 -0.68 -4.48
C VAL A 62 3.09 -1.45 -5.57
N VAL A 63 3.07 -2.77 -5.49
CA VAL A 63 3.70 -3.66 -6.49
C VAL A 63 2.68 -3.96 -7.59
N LEU A 64 2.99 -3.55 -8.82
CA LEU A 64 2.11 -3.76 -9.97
C LEU A 64 2.59 -4.97 -10.79
N PRO A 65 1.68 -5.65 -11.53
CA PRO A 65 2.06 -6.73 -12.43
C PRO A 65 3.04 -6.27 -13.54
N GLU A 66 3.77 -7.23 -14.10
CA GLU A 66 4.59 -7.03 -15.29
C GLU A 66 3.73 -6.51 -16.46
N GLY A 67 4.31 -5.67 -17.32
CA GLY A 67 3.59 -5.03 -18.44
C GLY A 67 2.75 -3.79 -18.07
N SER A 68 2.77 -3.36 -16.79
CA SER A 68 2.17 -2.08 -16.37
C SER A 68 2.98 -0.91 -16.93
N LYS A 69 2.32 -0.02 -17.67
CA LYS A 69 2.89 1.22 -18.21
C LYS A 69 2.06 2.43 -17.78
N ASP A 70 2.62 3.62 -17.92
CA ASP A 70 1.98 4.91 -17.66
C ASP A 70 1.32 4.96 -16.26
N ILE A 71 2.15 4.74 -15.23
CA ILE A 71 1.70 4.65 -13.85
C ILE A 71 1.52 6.07 -13.29
N GLU A 72 0.28 6.40 -12.97
CA GLU A 72 -0.12 7.68 -12.38
C GLU A 72 -0.64 7.44 -10.96
N VAL A 73 -0.19 8.25 -10.00
CA VAL A 73 -0.63 8.17 -8.61
C VAL A 73 -1.35 9.45 -8.25
N SER A 74 -2.55 9.31 -7.68
CA SER A 74 -3.33 10.39 -7.11
C SER A 74 -3.43 10.16 -5.61
N ALA A 75 -2.67 10.93 -4.83
CA ALA A 75 -2.75 10.95 -3.38
C ALA A 75 -3.43 12.25 -2.92
N PRO A 76 -4.27 12.20 -1.86
CA PRO A 76 -4.99 13.37 -1.37
C PRO A 76 -4.10 14.39 -0.62
N PHE A 77 -2.82 14.06 -0.40
CA PHE A 77 -1.84 14.90 0.29
C PHE A 77 -0.46 14.76 -0.37
N PRO A 78 0.46 15.72 -0.13
CA PRO A 78 1.82 15.63 -0.62
C PRO A 78 2.54 14.41 -0.06
N THR A 79 3.05 13.55 -0.94
CA THR A 79 3.87 12.38 -0.60
C THR A 79 5.12 12.36 -1.46
N GLN A 80 6.24 11.91 -0.90
CA GLN A 80 7.41 11.61 -1.72
C GLN A 80 7.14 10.35 -2.53
N GLN A 81 7.25 10.45 -3.86
CA GLN A 81 7.04 9.33 -4.77
C GLN A 81 8.36 8.88 -5.36
N GLN A 82 8.59 7.57 -5.39
CA GLN A 82 9.69 6.93 -6.09
C GLN A 82 9.18 5.72 -6.87
N GLN A 83 9.94 5.32 -7.88
CA GLN A 83 9.68 4.11 -8.67
C GLN A 83 10.84 3.14 -8.49
N GLU A 84 10.51 1.91 -8.13
CA GLU A 84 11.45 0.80 -7.99
C GLU A 84 11.02 -0.34 -8.93
N VAL A 85 11.90 -1.32 -9.12
CA VAL A 85 11.56 -2.58 -9.79
C VAL A 85 11.85 -3.73 -8.82
N LYS A 86 10.87 -4.61 -8.63
CA LYS A 86 10.99 -5.80 -7.79
C LYS A 86 10.95 -7.05 -8.65
N TYR A 87 11.85 -7.98 -8.38
CA TYR A 87 11.84 -9.30 -8.98
C TYR A 87 11.25 -10.32 -8.01
N SER A 88 10.33 -11.14 -8.50
CA SER A 88 9.73 -12.26 -7.81
C SER A 88 9.85 -13.53 -8.65
N HIS A 89 9.20 -14.60 -8.20
CA HIS A 89 9.19 -15.87 -8.91
C HIS A 89 8.54 -15.71 -10.29
N LEU A 90 9.22 -16.24 -11.32
CA LEU A 90 8.79 -16.22 -12.73
C LEU A 90 8.78 -14.84 -13.40
N ASP A 91 9.38 -13.82 -12.79
CA ASP A 91 9.51 -12.52 -13.43
C ASP A 91 10.72 -12.50 -14.38
N ILE A 92 10.54 -11.99 -15.61
CA ILE A 92 11.63 -11.84 -16.61
C ILE A 92 12.11 -10.39 -16.64
N VAL A 93 11.19 -9.43 -16.80
CA VAL A 93 11.50 -7.98 -16.85
C VAL A 93 11.45 -7.35 -15.45
N GLY A 94 10.71 -7.97 -14.53
CA GLY A 94 10.46 -7.43 -13.19
C GLY A 94 9.16 -6.64 -13.11
N ARG A 95 8.72 -6.41 -11.86
CA ARG A 95 7.47 -5.74 -11.53
C ARG A 95 7.73 -4.30 -11.13
N PRO A 96 7.08 -3.30 -11.77
CA PRO A 96 7.20 -1.93 -11.33
C PRO A 96 6.54 -1.75 -9.96
N VAL A 97 7.21 -1.01 -9.08
CA VAL A 97 6.75 -0.70 -7.73
C VAL A 97 6.69 0.80 -7.57
N VAL A 98 5.54 1.31 -7.16
CA VAL A 98 5.43 2.70 -6.70
C VAL A 98 5.67 2.73 -5.21
N VAL A 99 6.62 3.54 -4.78
CA VAL A 99 6.91 3.79 -3.38
C VAL A 99 6.41 5.19 -3.02
N LEU A 100 5.53 5.26 -2.05
CA LEU A 100 5.03 6.51 -1.48
C LEU A 100 5.49 6.61 -0.04
N GLU A 101 6.17 7.71 0.30
CA GLU A 101 6.64 7.99 1.64
C GLU A 101 5.95 9.24 2.20
N LYS A 102 5.50 9.14 3.45
CA LYS A 102 4.93 10.26 4.20
C LYS A 102 5.38 10.22 5.66
N PRO A 103 5.94 11.32 6.20
CA PRO A 103 6.18 11.48 7.63
C PRO A 103 4.89 11.89 8.37
N ASP A 104 4.85 11.63 9.68
CA ASP A 104 3.83 12.11 10.61
C ASP A 104 2.39 11.80 10.15
N VAL A 105 2.06 10.51 10.09
CA VAL A 105 0.74 10.04 9.70
C VAL A 105 -0.11 9.78 10.95
N ILE A 106 -1.15 10.59 11.10
CA ILE A 106 -2.26 10.43 12.05
C ILE A 106 -3.46 9.71 11.41
N PRO A 107 -4.39 9.13 12.21
CA PRO A 107 -5.54 8.37 11.71
C PRO A 107 -6.41 9.11 10.67
N GLU A 108 -6.47 10.44 10.74
CA GLU A 108 -7.23 11.30 9.81
C GLU A 108 -6.68 11.28 8.39
N HIS A 109 -5.43 10.83 8.20
CA HIS A 109 -4.86 10.63 6.88
C HIS A 109 -5.27 9.32 6.21
N ASN A 110 -6.09 8.48 6.85
CA ASN A 110 -6.64 7.24 6.28
C ASN A 110 -7.67 7.52 5.17
N LEU A 111 -7.25 8.26 4.15
CA LEU A 111 -8.00 8.67 2.97
C LEU A 111 -7.65 7.77 1.80
N TYR A 112 -8.59 7.62 0.87
CA TYR A 112 -8.35 6.85 -0.33
C TYR A 112 -7.32 7.54 -1.24
N PHE A 113 -6.38 6.75 -1.76
CA PHE A 113 -5.49 7.12 -2.85
C PHE A 113 -5.69 6.18 -4.02
N GLN A 114 -5.38 6.67 -5.22
CA GLN A 114 -5.56 5.93 -6.45
C GLN A 114 -4.24 5.72 -7.18
N VAL A 115 -4.04 4.52 -7.71
CA VAL A 115 -2.96 4.20 -8.64
C VAL A 115 -3.58 3.74 -9.95
N CYS A 116 -3.42 4.56 -10.99
CA CYS A 116 -3.82 4.24 -12.34
C CYS A 116 -2.64 3.65 -13.12
N ARG A 117 -2.91 2.64 -13.94
CA ARG A 117 -1.96 2.11 -14.91
C ARG A 117 -2.66 1.75 -16.21
N GLN A 118 -1.93 1.78 -17.33
CA GLN A 118 -2.32 1.07 -18.54
C GLN A 118 -1.74 -0.33 -18.56
N ILE A 119 -2.56 -1.29 -18.99
CA ILE A 119 -2.07 -2.62 -19.35
C ILE A 119 -1.90 -2.67 -20.87
N HIS A 120 -0.70 -3.04 -21.30
CA HIS A 120 -0.51 -3.61 -22.63
C HIS A 120 -0.56 -5.12 -22.51
N PHE A 121 -1.61 -5.74 -23.05
CA PHE A 121 -1.57 -7.15 -23.43
C PHE A 121 -0.92 -7.19 -24.80
N TRP A 122 0.15 -7.98 -24.93
CA TRP A 122 0.80 -8.24 -26.22
C TRP A 122 -0.17 -8.90 -27.20
#